data_AF-A0A371I1F1-F1
#
_entry.id   AF-A0A371I1F1-F1
#
_cell.length_a   1.000
_cell.length_b   1.000
_cell.length_c   1.000
_cell.angle_alpha   90.00
_cell.angle_beta   90.00
_cell.angle_gamma   90.00
#
_symmetry.space_group_name_H-M   'P 1'
#
loop_
_entity.id
_entity.type
_entity.pdbx_description
1 polymer ?
#
loop_
_entity_poly.entity_id
_entity_poly.type
_entity_poly.pdbx_seq_one_letter_code
_entity_poly.pdbx_strand_id
1 'polypeptide(L)'
;IEEGLADIYVPTSVNGCCLDNFVKYSGRIGAEGEAIEMASYLWRKYADYLYTKWEKTFLWDMVEPYRRPKSFTPLVTIYIAAFYSGVIGAAITEQLYKEKYWEEHPGKAVPLMRPKFYWGPWRVMSGEVPPSE
;
A
#
# COMPACT_ATOMS: atom_id res chain seq x y z
N ILE A 1 11.06 -28.59 20.46
CA ILE A 1 10.36 -29.46 21.42
C ILE A 1 10.19 -28.61 22.68
N GLU A 2 9.27 -27.64 22.58
CA GLU A 2 7.86 -27.78 23.02
C GLU A 2 7.78 -27.51 24.54
N GLU A 3 6.90 -26.69 25.10
CA GLU A 3 5.76 -25.94 24.58
C GLU A 3 5.48 -24.83 25.60
N GLY A 4 5.44 -23.59 25.12
CA GLY A 4 4.81 -22.47 25.81
C GLY A 4 3.56 -22.13 25.02
N LEU A 5 2.42 -22.71 25.38
CA LEU A 5 1.12 -22.27 24.91
C LEU A 5 0.22 -22.13 26.13
N ALA A 6 0.03 -20.89 26.55
CA ALA A 6 -1.02 -20.54 27.49
C ALA A 6 -2.35 -20.82 26.78
N ASP A 7 -2.95 -21.97 27.09
CA ASP A 7 -4.31 -22.29 26.69
C ASP A 7 -5.24 -21.19 27.24
N ILE A 8 -5.81 -20.44 26.31
CA ILE A 8 -6.99 -19.61 26.56
C ILE A 8 -8.12 -20.58 26.86
N TYR A 9 -8.32 -20.86 28.15
CA TYR A 9 -9.40 -21.71 28.65
C TYR A 9 -10.74 -21.07 28.29
N VAL A 10 -11.38 -21.57 27.23
CA VAL A 10 -12.80 -21.30 26.94
C VAL A 10 -13.60 -22.28 27.82
N PRO A 11 -14.34 -21.82 28.84
CA PRO A 11 -15.01 -22.72 29.76
C PRO A 11 -16.26 -23.32 29.08
N THR A 12 -16.11 -24.49 28.47
CA THR A 12 -17.22 -25.35 28.07
C THR A 12 -17.63 -26.25 29.24
N SER A 13 -18.19 -25.67 30.30
CA SER A 13 -19.02 -26.38 31.29
C SER A 13 -19.35 -25.40 32.44
N VAL A 14 -20.44 -24.66 32.30
CA VAL A 14 -21.08 -24.04 33.46
C VAL A 14 -22.17 -25.01 33.92
N ASN A 15 -21.75 -26.00 34.70
CA ASN A 15 -22.66 -26.90 35.41
C ASN A 15 -23.55 -26.09 36.36
N GLY A 16 -24.84 -25.99 36.04
CA GLY A 16 -25.94 -26.37 36.93
C GLY A 16 -26.23 -25.61 38.23
N CYS A 17 -25.46 -24.60 38.66
CA CYS A 17 -25.72 -23.98 39.98
C CYS A 17 -25.78 -22.43 40.00
N CYS A 18 -25.51 -21.75 38.89
CA CYS A 18 -25.51 -20.27 38.84
C CYS A 18 -26.75 -19.67 38.17
N LEU A 19 -27.63 -20.48 37.58
CA LEU A 19 -28.83 -20.00 36.87
C LEU A 19 -30.00 -19.67 37.80
N ASP A 20 -30.05 -20.24 39.00
CA ASP A 20 -31.19 -20.05 39.91
C ASP A 20 -31.21 -18.66 40.58
N ASN A 21 -30.07 -17.97 40.62
CA ASN A 21 -29.99 -16.58 41.11
C ASN A 21 -30.17 -15.52 40.02
N PHE A 22 -30.03 -15.88 38.73
CA PHE A 22 -30.20 -14.92 37.63
C PHE A 22 -31.69 -14.62 37.36
N VAL A 23 -32.57 -15.60 37.53
CA VAL A 23 -34.02 -15.44 37.37
C VAL A 23 -34.60 -14.46 38.41
N LYS A 24 -33.99 -14.35 39.60
CA LYS A 24 -34.47 -13.44 40.65
C LYS A 24 -34.18 -11.96 40.36
N TYR A 25 -33.22 -11.66 39.49
CA TYR A 25 -32.93 -10.30 39.01
C TYR A 25 -33.71 -9.93 37.74
N SER A 26 -34.31 -10.88 37.02
CA SER A 26 -34.98 -10.61 35.74
C SER A 26 -36.35 -9.92 35.85
N GLY A 27 -36.87 -9.73 37.07
CA GLY A 27 -38.18 -9.08 37.30
C GLY A 27 -38.18 -7.55 37.19
N ARG A 28 -37.03 -6.91 36.95
CA ARG A 28 -36.91 -5.43 36.87
C ARG A 28 -36.18 -4.92 35.61
N ILE A 29 -36.01 -5.77 34.60
CA ILE A 29 -35.07 -5.53 33.51
C ILE A 29 -35.71 -5.83 32.14
N GLY A 30 -36.89 -5.27 31.88
CA GLY A 30 -37.57 -5.46 30.59
C GLY A 30 -36.83 -4.83 29.40
N ALA A 31 -35.94 -3.87 29.64
CA ALA A 31 -35.20 -3.14 28.60
C ALA A 31 -33.72 -3.53 28.47
N GLU A 32 -33.05 -4.00 29.53
CA GLU A 32 -31.63 -4.40 29.43
C GLU A 32 -31.47 -5.86 28.95
N GLY A 33 -32.52 -6.70 29.03
CA GLY A 33 -32.50 -8.05 28.46
C GLY A 33 -32.32 -8.07 26.94
N GLU A 34 -33.04 -7.20 26.21
CA GLU A 34 -32.87 -7.02 24.77
C GLU A 34 -31.52 -6.39 24.42
N ALA A 35 -31.01 -5.46 25.25
CA ALA A 35 -29.70 -4.87 25.04
C ALA A 35 -28.56 -5.89 25.20
N ILE A 36 -28.67 -6.81 26.17
CA ILE A 36 -27.72 -7.92 26.36
C ILE A 36 -27.82 -8.91 25.19
N GLU A 37 -29.03 -9.20 24.69
CA GLU A 37 -29.22 -10.05 23.51
C GLU A 37 -28.60 -9.41 22.25
N MET A 38 -28.87 -8.13 22.00
CA MET A 38 -28.31 -7.38 20.88
C MET A 38 -26.79 -7.24 20.97
N ALA A 39 -26.24 -7.00 22.17
CA ALA A 39 -24.80 -6.98 22.39
C ALA A 39 -24.18 -8.36 22.12
N SER A 40 -24.83 -9.45 22.53
CA SER A 40 -24.36 -10.81 22.26
C SER A 40 -24.40 -11.17 20.77
N TYR A 41 -25.45 -10.72 20.05
CA TYR A 41 -25.58 -10.90 18.62
C TYR A 41 -24.50 -10.12 17.86
N LEU A 42 -24.28 -8.85 18.22
CA LEU A 42 -23.22 -8.02 17.64
C LEU A 42 -21.84 -8.61 17.91
N TRP A 43 -21.59 -9.10 19.13
CA TRP A 43 -20.32 -9.74 19.49
C TRP A 43 -20.08 -11.02 18.69
N ARG A 44 -21.10 -11.87 18.54
CA ARG A 44 -21.03 -13.06 17.69
C ARG A 44 -20.77 -12.69 16.22
N LYS A 45 -21.47 -11.69 15.68
CA LYS A 45 -21.25 -11.22 14.30
C LYS A 45 -19.86 -10.62 14.09
N TYR A 46 -19.34 -9.90 15.07
CA TYR A 46 -17.98 -9.36 15.02
C TYR A 46 -16.93 -10.48 15.07
N ALA A 47 -17.11 -11.47 15.95
CA ALA A 47 -16.25 -12.63 16.04
C ALA A 47 -16.24 -13.43 14.72
N ASP A 48 -17.41 -13.69 14.12
CA ASP A 48 -17.54 -14.37 12.83
C ASP A 48 -16.85 -13.57 11.70
N TYR A 49 -16.97 -12.24 11.71
CA TYR A 49 -16.30 -11.37 10.74
C TYR A 49 -14.78 -11.44 10.86
N LEU A 50 -14.25 -11.37 12.07
CA LEU A 50 -12.82 -11.51 12.33
C LEU A 50 -12.31 -12.89 11.91
N TYR A 51 -13.05 -13.94 12.24
CA TYR A 51 -12.69 -15.32 11.93
C TYR A 51 -12.62 -15.55 10.42
N THR A 52 -13.64 -15.13 9.66
CA THR A 52 -13.65 -15.25 8.19
C THR A 52 -12.60 -14.37 7.49
N LYS A 53 -12.22 -13.23 8.09
CA LYS A 53 -11.09 -12.42 7.63
C LYS A 53 -9.76 -13.17 7.82
N TRP A 54 -9.56 -13.77 8.99
CA TRP A 54 -8.35 -14.50 9.34
C TRP A 54 -8.17 -15.76 8.49
N GLU A 55 -9.22 -16.56 8.27
CA GLU A 55 -9.16 -17.74 7.40
C GLU A 55 -8.74 -17.37 5.97
N LYS A 56 -9.25 -16.25 5.44
CA LYS A 56 -8.85 -15.78 4.12
C LYS A 56 -7.37 -15.43 4.07
N THR A 57 -6.84 -14.69 5.05
CA THR A 57 -5.41 -14.34 5.08
C THR A 57 -4.52 -15.56 5.27
N PHE A 58 -4.92 -16.48 6.16
CA PHE A 58 -4.19 -17.72 6.42
C PHE A 58 -4.10 -18.62 5.17
N LEU A 59 -5.19 -18.75 4.41
CA LEU A 59 -5.17 -19.48 3.14
C LEU A 59 -4.23 -18.83 2.11
N TRP A 60 -4.16 -17.51 2.05
CA TRP A 60 -3.22 -16.81 1.17
C TRP A 60 -1.76 -17.05 1.58
N ASP A 61 -1.47 -16.98 2.88
CA ASP A 61 -0.14 -17.23 3.43
C ASP A 61 0.30 -18.70 3.21
N MET A 62 -0.63 -19.66 3.30
CA MET A 62 -0.36 -21.07 3.00
C MET A 62 -0.09 -21.34 1.51
N VAL A 63 -0.69 -20.56 0.60
CA VAL A 63 -0.50 -20.70 -0.86
C VAL A 63 0.76 -19.97 -1.33
N GLU A 64 1.25 -19.00 -0.57
CA GLU A 64 2.43 -18.19 -0.89
C GLU A 64 3.69 -19.02 -1.26
N PRO A 65 4.06 -20.11 -0.56
CA PRO A 65 5.22 -20.93 -0.92
C PRO A 65 5.09 -21.68 -2.25
N TYR A 66 3.85 -21.97 -2.68
CA TYR A 66 3.57 -22.64 -3.96
C TYR A 66 3.47 -21.66 -5.13
N ARG A 67 3.50 -20.35 -4.84
CA ARG A 67 3.46 -19.32 -5.86
C ARG A 67 4.81 -19.26 -6.57
N ARG A 68 4.81 -19.29 -7.90
CA ARG A 68 6.01 -19.09 -8.73
C ARG A 68 6.76 -17.83 -8.26
N PRO A 69 8.08 -17.89 -8.02
CA PRO A 69 8.86 -16.72 -7.63
C PRO A 69 8.64 -15.61 -8.65
N LYS A 70 8.40 -14.39 -8.16
CA LYS A 70 8.21 -13.22 -9.02
C LYS A 70 9.47 -13.09 -9.88
N SER A 71 9.31 -13.23 -11.19
CA SER A 71 10.42 -13.06 -12.11
C SER A 71 10.95 -11.63 -12.00
N PHE A 72 12.22 -11.43 -12.34
CA PHE A 72 12.81 -10.08 -12.39
C PHE A 72 12.24 -9.24 -13.55
N THR A 73 11.47 -9.87 -14.45
CA THR A 73 10.89 -9.25 -15.64
C THR A 73 10.00 -8.02 -15.36
N PRO A 74 9.02 -8.02 -14.43
CA PRO A 74 8.24 -6.83 -14.09
C PRO A 74 9.09 -5.62 -13.68
N LEU A 75 10.16 -5.84 -12.91
CA LEU A 75 11.06 -4.76 -12.52
C LEU A 75 11.77 -4.18 -13.74
N VAL A 76 12.40 -5.04 -14.56
CA VAL A 76 13.09 -4.61 -15.78
C VAL A 76 12.15 -3.85 -16.73
N THR A 77 10.93 -4.33 -16.92
CA THR A 77 9.95 -3.67 -17.78
C THR A 77 9.60 -2.27 -17.29
N ILE A 78 9.45 -2.08 -15.98
CA ILE A 78 9.15 -0.77 -15.40
C ILE A 78 10.35 0.17 -15.55
N TYR A 79 11.57 -0.31 -15.34
CA TYR A 79 12.79 0.50 -15.55
C TYR A 79 12.93 0.96 -17.00
N ILE A 80 12.71 0.05 -17.95
CA ILE A 80 12.75 0.39 -19.38
C ILE A 80 11.67 1.43 -19.72
N ALA A 81 10.43 1.22 -19.26
CA ALA A 81 9.34 2.16 -19.50
C ALA A 81 9.60 3.54 -18.86
N ALA A 82 10.13 3.59 -17.65
CA ALA A 82 10.50 4.82 -16.97
C ALA A 82 11.64 5.55 -17.68
N PHE A 83 12.65 4.82 -18.16
CA PHE A 83 13.77 5.40 -18.90
C PHE A 83 13.30 6.04 -20.22
N TYR A 84 12.56 5.28 -21.05
CA TYR A 84 12.12 5.80 -22.36
C TYR A 84 11.08 6.92 -22.23
N SER A 85 10.18 6.86 -21.24
CA SER A 85 9.24 7.97 -20.99
C SER A 85 9.98 9.25 -20.58
N GLY A 86 11.03 9.15 -19.77
CA GLY A 86 11.90 10.27 -19.41
C GLY A 86 12.64 10.88 -20.61
N VAL A 87 13.24 10.05 -21.48
CA VAL A 87 13.96 10.50 -22.69
C VAL A 87 13.02 11.20 -23.66
N ILE A 88 11.84 10.62 -23.92
CA ILE A 88 10.83 11.20 -24.82
C ILE A 88 10.32 12.52 -24.25
N GLY A 89 10.01 12.58 -22.96
CA GLY A 89 9.58 13.80 -22.29
C GLY A 89 10.63 14.92 -22.39
N ALA A 90 11.90 14.60 -22.13
CA ALA A 90 12.99 15.56 -22.28
C ALA A 90 13.12 16.09 -23.71
N ALA A 91 13.04 15.20 -24.71
CA ALA A 91 13.10 15.57 -26.13
C ALA A 91 11.94 16.51 -26.52
N ILE A 92 10.71 16.23 -26.09
CA ILE A 92 9.56 17.09 -26.36
C ILE A 92 9.75 18.48 -25.74
N THR A 93 10.23 18.54 -24.49
CA THR A 93 10.45 19.84 -23.82
C THR A 93 11.55 20.67 -24.47
N GLU A 94 12.59 20.02 -25.00
CA GLU A 94 13.63 20.69 -25.78
C GLU A 94 13.05 21.29 -27.06
N GLN A 95 12.23 20.54 -27.80
CA GLN A 95 11.66 21.04 -29.05
C GLN A 95 10.68 22.20 -28.82
N LEU A 96 9.79 22.10 -27.82
CA LEU A 96 8.89 23.19 -27.43
C LEU A 96 9.67 24.45 -27.02
N TYR A 97 10.78 24.29 -26.31
CA TYR A 97 11.66 25.41 -25.95
C TYR A 97 12.24 26.09 -27.20
N LYS A 98 12.68 25.29 -28.18
CA LYS A 98 13.19 25.82 -29.44
C LYS A 98 12.12 26.56 -30.23
N GLU A 99 10.95 25.97 -30.43
CA GLU A 99 9.84 26.58 -31.16
C GLU A 99 9.48 27.95 -30.58
N LYS A 100 9.32 28.04 -29.25
CA LYS A 100 9.07 29.31 -28.56
C LYS A 100 10.20 30.32 -28.76
N TYR A 101 11.46 29.87 -28.71
CA TYR A 101 12.61 30.76 -28.91
C TYR A 101 12.65 31.35 -30.33
N TRP A 102 12.31 30.55 -31.34
CA TRP A 102 12.25 30.99 -32.74
C TRP A 102 11.20 32.08 -32.97
N GLU A 103 10.06 32.00 -32.29
CA GLU A 103 9.01 33.03 -32.34
C GLU A 103 9.49 34.37 -31.79
N GLU A 104 10.25 34.35 -30.70
CA GLU A 104 10.72 35.57 -30.02
C GLU A 104 12.00 36.15 -30.66
N HIS A 105 12.81 35.32 -31.32
CA HIS A 105 14.14 35.70 -31.82
C HIS A 105 14.41 35.17 -33.24
N PRO A 106 13.85 35.81 -34.28
CA PRO A 106 14.11 35.39 -35.66
C PRO A 106 15.60 35.54 -36.02
N GLY A 107 16.18 34.50 -36.60
CA GLY A 107 17.55 34.51 -37.14
C GLY A 107 18.68 34.35 -36.12
N LYS A 108 18.38 34.12 -34.83
CA LYS A 108 19.39 33.78 -33.82
C LYS A 108 19.52 32.26 -33.66
N ALA A 109 20.74 31.78 -33.43
CA ALA A 109 20.97 30.38 -33.11
C ALA A 109 20.33 30.02 -31.78
N VAL A 110 19.61 28.90 -31.74
CA VAL A 110 18.88 28.50 -30.53
C VAL A 110 19.84 27.90 -29.50
N PRO A 111 19.88 28.42 -28.27
CA PRO A 111 20.67 27.80 -27.21
C PRO A 111 20.08 26.44 -26.82
N LEU A 112 20.93 25.51 -26.39
CA LEU A 112 20.49 24.24 -25.82
C LEU A 112 19.83 24.49 -24.45
N MET A 113 18.68 23.86 -24.18
CA MET A 113 18.03 24.02 -22.89
C MET A 113 18.93 23.46 -21.78
N ARG A 114 18.89 24.10 -20.60
CA ARG A 114 19.59 23.57 -19.42
C ARG A 114 18.92 22.28 -18.95
N PRO A 115 19.70 21.22 -18.64
CA PRO A 115 19.14 19.98 -18.15
C PRO A 115 18.47 20.19 -16.78
N LYS A 116 17.21 19.80 -16.65
CA LYS A 116 16.46 19.93 -15.38
C LYS A 116 16.90 18.93 -14.31
N PHE A 117 17.39 17.76 -14.74
CA PHE A 117 17.71 16.63 -13.87
C PHE A 117 19.20 16.47 -13.56
N TYR A 118 20.06 17.40 -13.99
CA TYR A 118 21.48 17.34 -13.70
C TYR A 118 21.82 18.26 -12.52
N TRP A 119 21.97 17.68 -11.33
CA TRP A 119 22.36 18.37 -10.10
C TRP A 119 23.80 18.08 -9.67
N GLY A 120 24.59 17.47 -10.55
CA GLY A 120 25.99 17.15 -10.29
C GLY A 120 26.86 18.42 -10.18
N PRO A 121 28.03 18.32 -9.52
CA PRO A 121 28.97 19.43 -9.40
C PRO A 121 29.65 19.81 -10.73
N TRP A 122 29.52 18.97 -11.76
CA TRP A 122 30.14 19.21 -13.06
C TRP A 122 29.28 20.10 -13.96
N ARG A 123 29.89 21.00 -14.72
CA ARG A 123 29.14 21.86 -15.64
C ARG A 123 28.84 21.09 -16.93
N VAL A 124 27.58 21.12 -17.36
CA VAL A 124 27.18 20.59 -18.66
C VAL A 124 27.57 21.61 -19.73
N MET A 125 28.48 21.24 -20.62
CA MET A 125 28.98 22.10 -21.70
C MET A 125 27.92 22.19 -22.80
N SER A 126 27.19 23.30 -22.88
CA SER A 126 26.13 23.54 -23.87
C SER A 126 26.66 24.08 -25.20
N GLY A 127 27.75 23.48 -25.73
CA GLY A 127 28.37 23.92 -26.99
C GLY A 127 29.35 25.09 -26.87
N GLU A 128 29.72 25.50 -25.66
CA GLU A 128 30.88 26.36 -25.45
C GLU A 128 32.15 25.52 -25.70
N VAL A 129 32.96 25.89 -26.69
CA VAL A 129 34.29 25.30 -26.88
C VAL A 129 35.09 25.64 -25.62
N PRO A 130 35.74 24.67 -24.93
CA PRO A 130 36.58 25.01 -23.80
C PRO A 130 37.64 26.01 -24.27
N PRO A 131 37.95 27.05 -23.48
CA PRO A 131 39.00 28.00 -23.86
C PRO A 131 40.27 27.20 -24.12
N SER A 132 40.77 27.26 -25.35
CA SER A 132 42.12 26.81 -25.63
C SER A 132 43.05 27.74 -24.86
N GLU A 133 43.86 27.18 -23.97
CA GLU A 133 45.00 27.89 -23.37
C GLU A 133 45.93 28.45 -24.46
#